data_AF-A0AA85JR10-F1
#
_entry.id   AF-A0AA85JR10-F1
#
_cell.length_a   1.000
_cell.length_b   1.000
_cell.length_c   1.000
_cell.angle_alpha   90.00
_cell.angle_beta   90.00
_cell.angle_gamma   90.00
#
_symmetry.space_group_name_H-M   'P 1'
#
loop_
_entity.id
_entity.type
_entity.pdbx_description
1 polymer ?
#
loop_
_entity_poly.entity_id
_entity_poly.type
_entity_poly.pdbx_seq_one_letter_code
_entity_poly.pdbx_strand_id
1 'polypeptide(L)'
;MVAKDFIELFAKFNYANRVAVEDFSDRLSLFTVVLFLIACIVVSAKQYFLNSISCYIPVKPTGDNYNAYLTDYCWVHGTIPLRPDEPMPSTPKEWEQYDELRRITYYQWVPFVLGLQCIFFYIPHIAWQAVCANRSGGDLFALVKAAADAAISERGSRKSQVKRVAEFLEDMIDGHKDCRHGRRMNLTRRAYDMCGICVVSKRLGTCLVFSYICVKLITIINAIMQVYLIQRFLGFYSDGSVGQRSMQLGKPYEANGQVAAMSNHENEDLEGFGFGLTVANHIRAGRDWPETILFPRVAYCRVPGIRLVGAENAYTAQCALPINMLNEKIYIFFWFWICFLIAASIFSLVLWLIRMVIAPRRKDFIKRFLRIKGIRSRTGAEITRADLDEFIDDYLRRDGVFLIRMLAINAGDVITSEIVMSLYEHYIDNIFSVDNTPQKSLEKEPLKEGSGIPPNYV
;
A
#
# COMPACT_ATOMS: atom_id res chain seq x y z
N MET A 1 26.85 -6.45 -18.39
CA MET A 1 25.99 -5.36 -18.90
C MET A 1 24.69 -5.33 -18.12
N VAL A 2 23.86 -6.36 -18.19
CA VAL A 2 22.57 -6.48 -17.44
C VAL A 2 22.66 -6.19 -15.93
N ALA A 3 23.72 -6.63 -15.24
CA ALA A 3 23.88 -6.33 -13.81
C ALA A 3 24.18 -4.84 -13.52
N LYS A 4 24.93 -4.15 -14.40
CA LYS A 4 25.14 -2.70 -14.29
C LYS A 4 23.85 -1.95 -14.62
N ASP A 5 23.13 -2.39 -15.66
CA ASP A 5 21.84 -1.81 -16.04
C ASP A 5 20.79 -2.01 -14.95
N PHE A 6 20.80 -3.16 -14.26
CA PHE A 6 19.96 -3.43 -13.09
C PHE A 6 20.36 -2.59 -11.88
N ILE A 7 21.66 -2.44 -11.60
CA ILE A 7 22.15 -1.56 -10.53
C ILE A 7 21.82 -0.10 -10.83
N GLU A 8 21.88 0.32 -12.10
CA GLU A 8 21.59 1.70 -12.52
C GLU A 8 20.08 1.98 -12.56
N LEU A 9 19.26 1.00 -12.94
CA LEU A 9 17.80 1.03 -12.80
C LEU A 9 17.42 1.09 -11.31
N PHE A 10 18.01 0.23 -10.49
CA PHE A 10 17.80 0.21 -9.04
C PHE A 10 18.31 1.49 -8.38
N ALA A 11 19.42 2.07 -8.85
CA ALA A 11 19.95 3.35 -8.39
C ALA A 11 19.08 4.54 -8.82
N LYS A 12 18.54 4.56 -10.04
CA LYS A 12 17.53 5.54 -10.47
C LYS A 12 16.26 5.42 -9.64
N PHE A 13 15.81 4.19 -9.36
CA PHE A 13 14.66 3.92 -8.50
C PHE A 13 14.95 4.37 -7.05
N ASN A 14 16.14 4.12 -6.52
CA ASN A 14 16.59 4.58 -5.20
C ASN A 14 16.79 6.10 -5.14
N TYR A 15 17.22 6.74 -6.22
CA TYR A 15 17.42 8.19 -6.28
C TYR A 15 16.09 8.93 -6.35
N ALA A 16 15.13 8.43 -7.12
CA ALA A 16 13.75 8.92 -7.10
C ALA A 16 13.06 8.66 -5.73
N ASN A 17 13.36 7.54 -5.07
CA ASN A 17 12.81 7.20 -3.75
C ASN A 17 13.53 7.84 -2.55
N ARG A 18 14.73 8.43 -2.74
CA ARG A 18 15.46 9.04 -1.61
C ARG A 18 14.80 10.32 -1.10
N VAL A 19 14.00 10.97 -1.94
CA VAL A 19 13.29 12.20 -1.59
C VAL A 19 11.80 12.06 -1.93
N ALA A 20 11.20 10.96 -1.48
CA ALA A 20 9.75 10.88 -1.40
C ALA A 20 9.31 11.49 -0.07
N VAL A 21 8.22 12.26 -0.07
CA VAL A 21 7.56 12.80 1.12
C VAL A 21 6.85 11.64 1.84
N GLU A 22 7.60 10.66 2.31
CA GLU A 22 7.08 9.38 2.77
C GLU A 22 7.84 8.88 3.99
N ASP A 23 7.13 8.21 4.89
CA ASP A 23 7.77 7.55 6.02
C ASP A 23 8.27 6.15 5.65
N PHE A 24 8.91 5.48 6.61
CA PHE A 24 9.44 4.14 6.40
C PHE A 24 8.37 3.12 5.96
N SER A 25 7.16 3.21 6.52
CA SER A 25 6.09 2.27 6.21
C SER A 25 5.53 2.49 4.80
N ASP A 26 5.41 3.75 4.37
CA ASP A 26 4.98 4.11 3.02
C ASP A 26 5.99 3.60 1.98
N ARG A 27 7.29 3.79 2.24
CA ARG A 27 8.38 3.27 1.40
C ARG A 27 8.34 1.74 1.30
N LEU A 28 8.01 1.06 2.40
CA LEU A 28 7.89 -0.39 2.43
C LEU A 28 6.67 -0.88 1.62
N SER A 29 5.56 -0.14 1.65
CA SER A 29 4.40 -0.40 0.77
C SER A 29 4.78 -0.24 -0.71
N LEU A 30 5.54 0.80 -1.06
CA LEU A 30 6.04 0.99 -2.43
C LEU A 30 7.00 -0.13 -2.86
N PHE A 31 7.88 -0.57 -1.96
CA PHE A 31 8.76 -1.72 -2.22
C PHE A 31 7.96 -3.00 -2.49
N THR A 32 6.79 -3.14 -1.86
CA THR A 32 5.89 -4.29 -2.10
C THR A 32 5.34 -4.31 -3.53
N VAL A 33 5.06 -3.14 -4.12
CA VAL A 33 4.69 -3.03 -5.55
C VAL A 33 5.80 -3.63 -6.44
N VAL A 34 7.06 -3.34 -6.12
CA VAL A 34 8.21 -3.90 -6.85
C VAL A 34 8.30 -5.41 -6.69
N LEU A 35 8.07 -5.94 -5.49
CA LEU A 35 8.05 -7.39 -5.25
C LEU A 35 6.95 -8.08 -6.08
N PHE A 36 5.73 -7.53 -6.11
CA PHE A 36 4.65 -8.04 -6.95
C PHE A 36 4.98 -7.98 -8.44
N LEU A 37 5.60 -6.90 -8.89
CA LEU A 37 6.03 -6.75 -10.28
C LEU A 37 7.08 -7.83 -10.66
N ILE A 38 8.09 -8.03 -9.81
CA ILE A 38 9.10 -9.08 -10.02
C ILE A 38 8.44 -10.46 -10.04
N ALA A 39 7.56 -10.77 -9.08
CA ALA A 39 6.85 -12.04 -9.04
C ALA A 39 5.99 -12.25 -10.30
N CYS A 40 5.26 -11.22 -10.75
CA CYS A 40 4.48 -11.26 -11.98
C CYS A 40 5.36 -11.57 -13.20
N ILE A 41 6.53 -10.92 -13.32
CA ILE A 41 7.50 -11.19 -14.40
C ILE A 41 8.02 -12.62 -14.33
N VAL A 42 8.42 -13.11 -13.15
CA VAL A 42 8.96 -14.46 -12.96
C VAL A 42 7.92 -15.54 -13.30
N VAL A 43 6.69 -15.39 -12.82
CA VAL A 43 5.60 -16.34 -13.13
C VAL A 43 5.26 -16.28 -14.62
N SER A 44 5.14 -15.08 -15.21
CA SER A 44 4.90 -14.92 -16.66
C SER A 44 6.01 -15.56 -17.49
N ALA A 45 7.27 -15.37 -17.10
CA ALA A 45 8.41 -16.02 -17.75
C ALA A 45 8.27 -17.54 -17.72
N LYS A 46 7.92 -18.10 -16.55
CA LYS A 46 7.75 -19.54 -16.40
C LYS A 46 6.52 -20.09 -17.15
N GLN A 47 5.46 -19.29 -17.28
CA GLN A 47 4.20 -19.71 -17.88
C GLN A 47 4.18 -19.62 -19.41
N TYR A 48 4.82 -18.60 -19.99
CA TYR A 48 4.76 -18.34 -21.44
C TYR A 48 6.04 -18.68 -22.19
N PHE A 49 7.22 -18.59 -21.56
CA PHE A 49 8.50 -18.84 -22.23
C PHE A 49 9.08 -20.23 -21.92
N LEU A 50 8.57 -20.91 -20.91
CA LEU A 50 8.99 -22.25 -20.50
C LEU A 50 7.79 -23.20 -20.54
N ASN A 51 8.07 -24.51 -20.59
CA ASN A 51 7.02 -25.53 -20.50
C ASN A 51 6.27 -25.38 -19.17
N SER A 52 4.98 -25.04 -19.25
CA SER A 52 4.10 -24.79 -18.10
C SER A 52 3.52 -26.08 -17.51
N ILE A 53 3.21 -27.03 -18.40
CA ILE A 53 2.68 -28.35 -18.09
C ILE A 53 3.34 -29.41 -18.99
N SER A 54 3.56 -30.62 -18.46
CA SER A 54 4.07 -31.75 -19.23
C SER A 54 3.17 -32.96 -18.97
N CYS A 55 2.54 -33.48 -20.03
CA CYS A 55 1.57 -34.55 -19.94
C CYS A 55 2.12 -35.86 -20.52
N TYR A 56 1.79 -36.97 -19.86
CA TYR A 56 2.14 -38.32 -20.25
C TYR A 56 0.87 -39.14 -20.46
N ILE A 57 0.86 -39.93 -21.53
CA ILE A 57 -0.17 -40.93 -21.84
C ILE A 57 0.51 -42.25 -22.19
N PRO A 58 -0.07 -43.39 -21.77
CA PRO A 58 0.53 -44.70 -22.02
C PRO A 58 0.42 -45.13 -23.49
N VAL A 59 -0.68 -44.77 -24.16
CA VAL A 59 -0.94 -45.12 -25.57
C VAL A 59 -1.27 -43.85 -26.34
N LYS A 60 -0.38 -43.46 -27.25
CA LYS A 60 -0.60 -42.30 -28.13
C LYS A 60 -1.36 -42.71 -29.40
N PRO A 61 -2.36 -41.94 -29.85
CA PRO A 61 -2.92 -42.10 -31.18
C PRO A 61 -1.88 -41.76 -32.26
N THR A 62 -2.08 -42.24 -33.48
CA THR A 62 -1.21 -41.97 -34.63
C THR A 62 -1.14 -40.46 -34.93
N GLY A 63 0.07 -39.90 -34.92
CA GLY A 63 0.34 -38.50 -35.22
C GLY A 63 1.39 -37.91 -34.27
N ASP A 64 2.45 -37.31 -34.82
CA ASP A 64 3.57 -36.81 -34.01
C ASP A 64 3.22 -35.57 -33.19
N ASN A 65 2.23 -34.79 -33.64
CA ASN A 65 1.80 -33.54 -33.00
C ASN A 65 0.77 -33.74 -31.86
N TYR A 66 0.36 -34.98 -31.58
CA TYR A 66 -0.67 -35.24 -30.57
C TYR A 66 -0.23 -34.82 -29.16
N ASN A 67 1.05 -34.97 -28.82
CA ASN A 67 1.57 -34.56 -27.50
C ASN A 67 1.50 -33.05 -27.29
N ALA A 68 1.70 -32.25 -28.34
CA ALA A 68 1.56 -30.80 -28.29
C ALA A 68 0.08 -30.42 -28.09
N TYR A 69 -0.81 -31.00 -28.91
CA TYR A 69 -2.26 -30.82 -28.75
C TYR A 69 -2.75 -31.20 -27.35
N LEU A 70 -2.30 -32.35 -26.82
CA LEU A 70 -2.65 -32.82 -25.49
C LEU A 70 -2.23 -31.84 -24.41
N THR A 71 -0.99 -31.35 -24.49
CA THR A 71 -0.42 -30.38 -23.54
C THR A 71 -1.23 -29.07 -23.58
N ASP A 72 -1.53 -28.56 -24.76
CA ASP A 72 -2.31 -27.33 -24.94
C ASP A 72 -3.76 -27.48 -24.49
N TYR A 73 -4.40 -28.60 -24.82
CA TYR A 73 -5.77 -28.91 -24.43
C TYR A 73 -5.90 -28.98 -22.90
N CYS A 74 -5.01 -29.73 -22.24
CA CYS A 74 -5.00 -29.87 -20.79
C CYS A 74 -4.59 -28.57 -20.09
N TRP A 75 -3.72 -27.77 -20.71
CA TRP A 75 -3.41 -26.45 -20.20
C TRP A 75 -4.64 -25.56 -20.19
N VAL A 76 -5.41 -25.47 -21.29
CA VAL A 76 -6.56 -24.56 -21.46
C VAL A 76 -7.79 -25.03 -20.69
N HIS A 77 -8.13 -26.32 -20.76
CA HIS A 77 -9.30 -26.85 -20.06
C HIS A 77 -9.05 -26.95 -18.55
N GLY A 78 -7.83 -27.22 -18.11
CA GLY A 78 -7.53 -27.43 -16.70
C GLY A 78 -7.33 -28.90 -16.36
N THR A 79 -7.00 -29.17 -15.11
CA THR A 79 -6.65 -30.51 -14.63
C THR A 79 -7.38 -30.85 -13.32
N ILE A 80 -7.44 -32.13 -12.97
CA ILE A 80 -8.12 -32.65 -11.79
C ILE A 80 -7.08 -33.38 -10.92
N PRO A 81 -6.81 -32.92 -9.69
CA PRO A 81 -5.92 -33.63 -8.79
C PRO A 81 -6.64 -34.83 -8.17
N LEU A 82 -5.92 -35.96 -8.07
CA LEU A 82 -6.38 -37.18 -7.39
C LEU A 82 -5.40 -37.53 -6.28
N ARG A 83 -5.90 -38.17 -5.21
CA ARG A 83 -5.03 -38.70 -4.15
C ARG A 83 -4.34 -39.99 -4.60
N PRO A 84 -3.21 -40.37 -3.99
CA PRO A 84 -2.53 -41.63 -4.32
C PRO A 84 -3.35 -42.89 -4.00
N ASP A 85 -4.22 -42.83 -2.99
CA ASP A 85 -5.08 -43.93 -2.51
C ASP A 85 -6.46 -43.99 -3.19
N GLU A 86 -6.78 -43.00 -4.03
CA GLU A 86 -8.09 -42.85 -4.65
C GLU A 86 -8.16 -43.57 -6.01
N PRO A 87 -9.19 -44.41 -6.25
CA PRO A 87 -9.35 -45.07 -7.54
C PRO A 87 -9.67 -44.06 -8.66
N MET A 88 -9.17 -44.33 -9.85
CA MET A 88 -9.45 -43.50 -11.02
C MET A 88 -10.92 -43.63 -11.44
N PRO A 89 -11.62 -42.51 -11.74
CA PRO A 89 -13.01 -42.57 -12.19
C PRO A 89 -13.14 -43.38 -13.48
N SER A 90 -14.11 -44.30 -13.52
CA SER A 90 -14.30 -45.22 -14.64
C SER A 90 -15.46 -44.81 -15.52
N THR A 91 -16.52 -44.23 -14.93
CA THR A 91 -17.71 -43.83 -15.69
C THR A 91 -17.63 -42.36 -16.15
N PRO A 92 -18.22 -42.02 -17.31
CA PRO A 92 -18.26 -40.63 -17.78
C PRO A 92 -18.92 -39.66 -16.79
N LYS A 93 -19.93 -40.14 -16.05
CA LYS A 93 -20.66 -39.36 -15.05
C LYS A 93 -19.81 -39.05 -13.81
N GLU A 94 -18.99 -40.01 -13.35
CA GLU A 94 -18.04 -39.74 -12.26
C GLU A 94 -17.03 -38.67 -12.68
N TRP A 95 -16.47 -38.77 -13.88
CA TRP A 95 -15.57 -37.75 -14.40
C TRP A 95 -16.20 -36.36 -14.42
N GLU A 96 -17.47 -36.25 -14.80
CA GLU A 96 -18.21 -34.97 -14.80
C GLU A 96 -18.36 -34.39 -13.38
N GLN A 97 -18.62 -35.23 -12.37
CA GLN A 97 -18.68 -34.80 -10.97
C GLN A 97 -17.32 -34.31 -10.45
N TYR A 98 -16.25 -35.04 -10.78
CA TYR A 98 -14.89 -34.65 -10.42
C TYR A 98 -14.49 -33.34 -11.09
N ASP A 99 -14.91 -33.18 -12.34
CA ASP A 99 -14.66 -31.99 -13.11
C ASP A 99 -15.34 -30.74 -12.53
N GLU A 100 -16.60 -30.86 -12.11
CA GLU A 100 -17.36 -29.77 -11.51
C GLU A 100 -16.77 -29.34 -10.15
N LEU A 101 -16.27 -30.29 -9.35
CA LEU A 101 -15.88 -30.06 -7.96
C LEU A 101 -14.38 -29.87 -7.72
N ARG A 102 -13.52 -30.37 -8.61
CA ARG A 102 -12.06 -30.43 -8.39
C ARG A 102 -11.21 -29.86 -9.53
N ARG A 103 -11.81 -29.43 -10.64
CA ARG A 103 -11.04 -28.83 -11.73
C ARG A 103 -10.28 -27.60 -11.25
N ILE A 104 -8.97 -27.61 -11.45
CA ILE A 104 -8.08 -26.49 -11.16
C ILE A 104 -7.70 -25.75 -12.45
N THR A 105 -8.00 -24.44 -12.47
CA THR A 105 -7.65 -23.53 -13.57
C THR A 105 -7.00 -22.23 -13.09
N TYR A 106 -6.88 -22.02 -11.77
CA TYR A 106 -6.37 -20.76 -11.22
C TYR A 106 -4.94 -20.45 -11.68
N TYR A 107 -4.09 -21.46 -11.90
CA TYR A 107 -2.70 -21.26 -12.31
C TYR A 107 -2.57 -20.50 -13.63
N GLN A 108 -3.58 -20.55 -14.51
CA GLN A 108 -3.62 -19.77 -15.75
C GLN A 108 -3.72 -18.26 -15.47
N TRP A 109 -4.39 -17.89 -14.38
CA TRP A 109 -4.76 -16.52 -14.03
C TRP A 109 -3.78 -15.83 -13.07
N VAL A 110 -2.83 -16.59 -12.50
CA VAL A 110 -1.87 -16.08 -11.50
C VAL A 110 -1.14 -14.82 -11.97
N PRO A 111 -0.56 -14.73 -13.19
CA PRO A 111 0.13 -13.51 -13.62
C PRO A 111 -0.77 -12.28 -13.68
N PHE A 112 -1.99 -12.44 -14.17
CA PHE A 112 -2.96 -11.34 -14.28
C PHE A 112 -3.40 -10.86 -12.91
N VAL A 113 -3.61 -11.79 -11.98
CA VAL A 113 -3.95 -11.46 -10.60
C VAL A 113 -2.79 -10.74 -9.91
N LEU A 114 -1.56 -11.27 -9.99
CA LEU A 114 -0.38 -10.59 -9.43
C LEU A 114 -0.19 -9.19 -10.03
N GLY A 115 -0.44 -9.00 -11.32
CA GLY A 115 -0.44 -7.69 -11.97
C GLY A 115 -1.52 -6.75 -11.42
N LEU A 116 -2.75 -7.24 -11.22
CA LEU A 116 -3.83 -6.46 -10.61
C LEU A 116 -3.51 -6.08 -9.16
N GLN A 117 -2.94 -7.02 -8.39
CA GLN A 117 -2.49 -6.76 -7.02
C GLN A 117 -1.41 -5.69 -6.96
N CYS A 118 -0.47 -5.71 -7.90
CA CYS A 118 0.54 -4.68 -8.08
C CYS A 118 -0.08 -3.29 -8.29
N ILE A 119 -1.08 -3.19 -9.18
CA ILE A 119 -1.80 -1.92 -9.45
C ILE A 119 -2.49 -1.41 -8.19
N PHE A 120 -3.23 -2.28 -7.51
CA PHE A 120 -3.93 -1.90 -6.28
C PHE A 120 -2.98 -1.45 -5.17
N PHE A 121 -1.82 -2.10 -4.97
CA PHE A 121 -0.80 -1.64 -4.02
C PHE A 121 -0.19 -0.28 -4.38
N TYR A 122 -0.25 0.14 -5.65
CA TYR A 122 0.27 1.44 -6.11
C TYR A 122 -0.74 2.59 -5.94
N ILE A 123 -2.05 2.32 -5.84
CA ILE A 123 -3.10 3.34 -5.72
C ILE A 123 -2.88 4.30 -4.53
N PRO A 124 -2.56 3.85 -3.30
CA PRO A 124 -2.37 4.76 -2.17
C PRO A 124 -1.24 5.76 -2.40
N HIS A 125 -0.18 5.36 -3.12
CA HIS A 125 0.94 6.23 -3.49
C HIS A 125 0.50 7.32 -4.47
N ILE A 126 -0.25 6.96 -5.52
CA ILE A 126 -0.84 7.93 -6.46
C ILE A 126 -1.74 8.90 -5.70
N ALA A 127 -2.57 8.39 -4.76
CA ALA A 127 -3.45 9.23 -3.97
C ALA A 127 -2.67 10.26 -3.13
N TRP A 128 -1.55 9.85 -2.53
CA TRP A 128 -0.67 10.77 -1.79
C TRP A 128 -0.02 11.81 -2.68
N GLN A 129 0.51 11.40 -3.85
CA GLN A 129 1.07 12.31 -4.83
C GLN A 129 0.04 13.33 -5.31
N ALA A 130 -1.19 12.90 -5.59
CA ALA A 130 -2.28 13.77 -6.03
C ALA A 130 -2.67 14.78 -4.93
N VAL A 131 -2.64 14.38 -3.65
CA VAL A 131 -2.85 15.30 -2.52
C VAL A 131 -1.72 16.33 -2.43
N CYS A 132 -0.47 15.89 -2.58
CA CYS A 132 0.71 16.76 -2.55
C CYS A 132 0.79 17.70 -3.77
N ALA A 133 0.23 17.33 -4.92
CA ALA A 133 0.24 18.19 -6.10
C ALA A 133 -0.89 19.23 -6.07
N ASN A 134 -2.11 18.82 -5.71
CA ASN A 134 -3.31 19.65 -5.90
C ASN A 134 -3.70 20.45 -4.65
N ARG A 135 -3.17 20.13 -3.46
CA ARG A 135 -3.76 20.57 -2.20
C ARG A 135 -2.82 21.36 -1.27
N SER A 136 -1.50 21.25 -1.41
CA SER A 136 -0.51 21.90 -0.51
C SER A 136 -0.13 23.33 -0.88
N GLY A 137 -0.70 23.93 -1.93
CA GLY A 137 -0.38 25.30 -2.34
C GLY A 137 1.00 25.48 -2.99
N GLY A 138 1.82 24.42 -3.02
CA GLY A 138 3.15 24.34 -3.64
C GLY A 138 3.63 22.88 -3.70
N ASP A 139 4.63 22.57 -4.54
CA ASP A 139 5.16 21.22 -4.70
C ASP A 139 5.94 20.78 -3.44
N LEU A 140 5.31 19.94 -2.63
CA LEU A 140 5.89 19.40 -1.40
C LEU A 140 7.12 18.53 -1.68
N PHE A 141 7.20 17.89 -2.85
CA PHE A 141 8.38 17.14 -3.25
C PHE A 141 9.56 18.07 -3.52
N ALA A 142 9.33 19.21 -4.17
CA ALA A 142 10.36 20.23 -4.36
C ALA A 142 10.89 20.79 -3.03
N LEU A 143 10.01 21.01 -2.04
CA LEU A 143 10.41 21.46 -0.70
C LEU A 143 11.37 20.47 -0.03
N VAL A 144 10.98 19.19 0.03
CA VAL A 144 11.79 18.16 0.69
C VAL A 144 13.09 17.91 -0.09
N LYS A 145 13.05 17.99 -1.43
CA LYS A 145 14.24 17.87 -2.27
C LYS A 145 15.23 19.00 -2.02
N ALA A 146 14.76 20.24 -2.01
CA ALA A 146 15.60 21.39 -1.72
C ALA A 146 16.23 21.29 -0.32
N ALA A 147 15.50 20.78 0.67
CA ALA A 147 16.02 20.54 2.01
C ALA A 147 17.06 19.40 2.05
N ALA A 148 16.83 18.31 1.33
CA ALA A 148 17.77 17.19 1.23
C ALA A 148 19.06 17.59 0.49
N ASP A 149 18.95 18.39 -0.58
CA ASP A 149 20.08 18.95 -1.31
C ASP A 149 20.88 19.91 -0.42
N ALA A 150 20.20 20.75 0.37
CA ALA A 150 20.83 21.61 1.37
C ALA A 150 21.60 20.81 2.43
N ALA A 151 21.15 19.60 2.77
CA ALA A 151 21.81 18.72 3.73
C ALA A 151 23.18 18.24 3.28
N ILE A 152 23.36 18.06 1.98
CA ILE A 152 24.58 17.54 1.37
C ILE A 152 25.54 18.69 0.99
N SER A 153 25.01 19.90 0.79
CA SER A 153 25.77 21.08 0.38
C SER A 153 26.82 21.56 1.40
N GLU A 154 27.87 22.23 0.90
CA GLU A 154 28.92 22.84 1.71
C GLU A 154 28.38 23.95 2.63
N ARG A 155 29.02 24.17 3.79
CA ARG A 155 28.54 25.10 4.83
C ARG A 155 28.28 26.54 4.33
N GLY A 156 29.05 27.02 3.36
CA GLY A 156 28.92 28.37 2.81
C GLY A 156 27.63 28.57 2.01
N SER A 157 27.37 27.66 1.05
CA SER A 157 26.16 27.69 0.22
C SER A 157 24.92 27.22 0.98
N ARG A 158 25.08 26.33 1.96
CA ARG A 158 23.99 25.78 2.79
C ARG A 158 23.12 26.85 3.43
N LYS A 159 23.69 27.93 3.98
CA LYS A 159 22.90 28.98 4.63
C LYS A 159 21.90 29.64 3.68
N SER A 160 22.31 29.92 2.45
CA SER A 160 21.43 30.49 1.42
C SER A 160 20.35 29.49 0.97
N GLN A 161 20.71 28.21 0.85
CA GLN A 161 19.76 27.15 0.52
C GLN A 161 18.71 26.96 1.63
N VAL A 162 19.13 26.93 2.89
CA VAL A 162 18.24 26.84 4.06
C VAL A 162 17.29 28.03 4.11
N LYS A 163 17.79 29.25 3.87
CA LYS A 163 16.94 30.45 3.82
C LYS A 163 15.87 30.33 2.74
N ARG A 164 16.24 29.89 1.54
CA ARG A 164 15.28 29.65 0.44
C ARG A 164 14.24 28.59 0.78
N VAL A 165 14.64 27.52 1.49
CA VAL A 165 13.70 26.48 1.95
C VAL A 165 12.76 27.01 3.04
N ALA A 166 13.26 27.86 3.94
CA ALA A 166 12.44 28.51 4.96
C ALA A 166 11.42 29.46 4.30
N GLU A 167 11.85 30.35 3.40
CA GLU A 167 10.97 31.23 2.62
C GLU A 167 9.90 30.44 1.86
N PHE A 168 10.29 29.35 1.18
CA PHE A 168 9.32 28.50 0.47
C PHE A 168 8.31 27.85 1.42
N LEU A 169 8.73 27.43 2.61
CA LEU A 169 7.83 26.90 3.64
C LEU A 169 6.93 27.99 4.24
N GLU A 170 7.41 29.21 4.41
CA GLU A 170 6.60 30.36 4.83
C GLU A 170 5.53 30.68 3.80
N ASP A 171 5.89 30.77 2.52
CA ASP A 171 4.93 30.98 1.42
C ASP A 171 3.84 29.90 1.42
N MET A 172 4.23 28.64 1.66
CA MET A 172 3.27 27.55 1.82
C MET A 172 2.38 27.74 3.06
N ILE A 173 2.91 28.16 4.20
CA ILE A 173 2.12 28.38 5.43
C ILE A 173 1.17 29.57 5.27
N ASP A 174 1.65 30.67 4.68
CA ASP A 174 0.91 31.92 4.48
C ASP A 174 -0.15 31.80 3.39
N GLY A 175 0.10 31.01 2.34
CA GLY A 175 -0.91 30.65 1.34
C GLY A 175 -2.14 29.93 1.92
N HIS A 176 -2.03 29.35 3.12
CA HIS A 176 -3.16 28.76 3.84
C HIS A 176 -3.86 29.73 4.83
N LYS A 177 -3.37 30.97 4.99
CA LYS A 177 -3.99 32.01 5.83
C LYS A 177 -5.02 32.81 5.01
N ASP A 178 -6.28 32.35 4.95
CA ASP A 178 -7.37 33.12 4.34
C ASP A 178 -7.91 34.26 5.24
N CYS A 179 -7.80 35.50 4.79
CA CYS A 179 -8.28 36.74 5.41
C CYS A 179 -9.80 37.02 5.21
N ARG A 180 -10.72 36.15 5.66
CA ARG A 180 -12.18 36.46 5.59
C ARG A 180 -13.00 35.95 6.79
N HIS A 181 -13.47 36.88 7.62
CA HIS A 181 -14.36 36.67 8.77
C HIS A 181 -15.83 36.41 8.34
N GLY A 182 -16.49 35.35 8.81
CA GLY A 182 -17.92 35.09 8.54
C GLY A 182 -18.56 34.01 9.43
N ARG A 183 -19.92 33.92 9.45
CA ARG A 183 -20.74 33.03 10.32
C ARG A 183 -20.37 31.55 10.29
N ARG A 184 -19.90 31.02 9.15
CA ARG A 184 -19.40 29.62 9.02
C ARG A 184 -18.22 29.33 9.95
N MET A 185 -17.41 30.34 10.30
CA MET A 185 -16.22 30.21 11.16
C MET A 185 -16.55 29.75 12.57
N ASN A 186 -17.62 30.29 13.18
CA ASN A 186 -18.02 29.93 14.55
C ASN A 186 -18.56 28.49 14.64
N LEU A 187 -19.19 28.00 13.57
CA LEU A 187 -19.70 26.62 13.52
C LEU A 187 -18.55 25.61 13.37
N THR A 188 -17.57 25.91 12.51
CA THR A 188 -16.38 25.06 12.33
C THR A 188 -15.50 25.05 13.59
N ARG A 189 -15.44 26.16 14.34
CA ARG A 189 -14.73 26.25 15.63
C ARG A 189 -15.37 25.35 16.70
N ARG A 190 -16.71 25.34 16.79
CA ARG A 190 -17.45 24.39 17.66
C ARG A 190 -17.27 22.92 17.26
N ALA A 191 -17.24 22.62 15.96
CA ALA A 191 -16.96 21.26 15.48
C ALA A 191 -15.51 20.82 15.77
N TYR A 192 -14.55 21.75 15.76
CA TYR A 192 -13.16 21.51 16.15
C TYR A 192 -13.01 21.27 17.67
N ASP A 193 -13.76 21.98 18.51
CA ASP A 193 -13.79 21.70 19.96
C ASP A 193 -14.40 20.32 20.27
N MET A 194 -15.23 19.78 19.38
CA MET A 194 -15.90 18.49 19.54
C MET A 194 -15.13 17.31 18.92
N CYS A 195 -14.46 17.49 17.77
CA CYS A 195 -13.83 16.39 17.01
C CYS A 195 -12.52 16.82 16.31
N GLY A 196 -11.64 17.51 17.05
CA GLY A 196 -10.56 18.38 16.59
C GLY A 196 -9.59 17.94 15.47
N ILE A 197 -9.46 16.66 15.12
CA ILE A 197 -8.62 16.20 13.99
C ILE A 197 -9.42 15.75 12.76
N CYS A 198 -10.70 15.42 12.94
CA CYS A 198 -11.57 14.88 11.88
C CYS A 198 -12.29 15.95 11.06
N VAL A 199 -12.19 17.22 11.47
CA VAL A 199 -12.79 18.34 10.73
C VAL A 199 -11.83 18.80 9.63
N VAL A 200 -12.12 18.39 8.39
CA VAL A 200 -11.39 18.82 7.20
C VAL A 200 -11.69 20.29 6.93
N SER A 201 -10.71 21.15 7.15
CA SER A 201 -10.80 22.54 6.71
C SER A 201 -9.46 23.02 6.20
N LYS A 202 -9.43 23.43 4.91
CA LYS A 202 -8.30 24.19 4.33
C LYS A 202 -7.98 25.45 5.15
N ARG A 203 -8.95 25.94 5.94
CA ARG A 203 -8.93 27.22 6.65
C ARG A 203 -8.37 27.14 8.09
N LEU A 204 -8.17 25.94 8.65
CA LEU A 204 -7.63 25.71 10.01
C LEU A 204 -6.19 25.15 10.04
N GLY A 205 -5.58 24.87 8.88
CA GLY A 205 -4.22 24.30 8.83
C GLY A 205 -4.15 22.89 9.44
N THR A 206 -5.16 22.06 9.20
CA THR A 206 -5.22 20.63 9.59
C THR A 206 -5.46 19.70 8.39
N CYS A 207 -5.44 20.24 7.18
CA CYS A 207 -5.91 19.57 5.97
C CYS A 207 -4.88 18.55 5.47
N LEU A 208 -3.59 18.88 5.54
CA LEU A 208 -2.51 17.98 5.12
C LEU A 208 -2.38 16.79 6.08
N VAL A 209 -2.43 17.06 7.39
CA VAL A 209 -2.38 16.02 8.43
C VAL A 209 -3.52 15.03 8.28
N PHE A 210 -4.75 15.52 8.08
CA PHE A 210 -5.91 14.66 7.89
C PHE A 210 -5.76 13.82 6.61
N SER A 211 -5.36 14.46 5.51
CA SER A 211 -5.22 13.77 4.21
C SER A 211 -4.15 12.67 4.28
N TYR A 212 -3.04 12.91 5.01
CA TYR A 212 -2.01 11.91 5.25
C TYR A 212 -2.53 10.73 6.08
N ILE A 213 -3.30 10.99 7.16
CA ILE A 213 -3.95 9.93 7.95
C ILE A 213 -4.93 9.12 7.08
N CYS A 214 -5.69 9.76 6.19
CA CYS A 214 -6.57 9.07 5.26
C CYS A 214 -5.78 8.15 4.31
N VAL A 215 -4.67 8.60 3.75
CA VAL A 215 -3.80 7.76 2.89
C VAL A 215 -3.26 6.56 3.68
N LYS A 216 -2.87 6.74 4.94
CA LYS A 216 -2.45 5.63 5.81
C LYS A 216 -3.56 4.60 6.02
N LEU A 217 -4.78 5.06 6.28
CA LEU A 217 -5.94 4.18 6.41
C LEU A 217 -6.24 3.43 5.09
N ILE A 218 -6.22 4.12 3.95
CA ILE A 218 -6.38 3.52 2.63
C ILE A 218 -5.31 2.44 2.39
N THR A 219 -4.06 2.69 2.80
CA THR A 219 -2.95 1.72 2.67
C THR A 219 -3.21 0.46 3.50
N ILE A 220 -3.67 0.60 4.74
CA ILE A 220 -4.01 -0.55 5.62
C ILE A 220 -5.19 -1.34 5.06
N ILE A 221 -6.26 -0.65 4.64
CA ILE A 221 -7.44 -1.29 4.05
C ILE A 221 -7.06 -2.06 2.78
N ASN A 222 -6.24 -1.45 1.93
CA ASN A 222 -5.73 -2.10 0.73
C ASN A 222 -4.91 -3.34 1.08
N ALA A 223 -3.97 -3.27 2.04
CA ALA A 223 -3.20 -4.44 2.45
C ALA A 223 -4.08 -5.59 2.98
N ILE A 224 -5.14 -5.30 3.75
CA ILE A 224 -6.10 -6.30 4.21
C ILE A 224 -6.88 -6.90 3.03
N MET A 225 -7.34 -6.06 2.10
CA MET A 225 -8.04 -6.50 0.89
C MET A 225 -7.17 -7.43 0.04
N GLN A 226 -5.84 -7.25 0.06
CA GLN A 226 -4.91 -8.08 -0.70
C GLN A 226 -4.76 -9.49 -0.11
N VAL A 227 -4.74 -9.61 1.22
CA VAL A 227 -4.79 -10.92 1.88
C VAL A 227 -6.10 -11.62 1.54
N TYR A 228 -7.23 -10.90 1.61
CA TYR A 228 -8.53 -11.43 1.23
C TYR A 228 -8.57 -11.88 -0.24
N LEU A 229 -7.97 -11.11 -1.15
CA LEU A 229 -7.89 -11.45 -2.57
C LEU A 229 -7.10 -12.74 -2.80
N ILE A 230 -5.92 -12.90 -2.17
CA ILE A 230 -5.12 -14.13 -2.26
C ILE A 230 -5.92 -15.33 -1.76
N GLN A 231 -6.58 -15.19 -0.61
CA GLN A 231 -7.38 -16.24 -0.01
C GLN A 231 -8.53 -16.66 -0.94
N ARG A 232 -9.30 -15.68 -1.42
CA ARG A 232 -10.41 -15.93 -2.35
C ARG A 232 -9.96 -16.54 -3.67
N PHE A 233 -8.83 -16.09 -4.20
CA PHE A 233 -8.29 -16.55 -5.48
C PHE A 233 -7.82 -18.00 -5.44
N LEU A 234 -7.19 -18.42 -4.35
CA LEU A 234 -6.77 -19.81 -4.14
C LEU A 234 -7.94 -20.73 -3.77
N GLY A 235 -9.18 -20.23 -3.83
CA GLY A 235 -10.38 -20.99 -3.49
C GLY A 235 -10.62 -21.09 -1.99
N PHE A 236 -9.89 -20.33 -1.16
CA PHE A 236 -10.12 -20.32 0.27
C PHE A 236 -11.29 -19.39 0.69
N TYR A 237 -12.27 -19.97 1.36
CA TYR A 237 -13.44 -19.33 1.95
C TYR A 237 -13.25 -19.33 3.46
N SER A 238 -13.58 -18.21 4.10
CA SER A 238 -13.55 -18.01 5.56
C SER A 238 -14.40 -19.04 6.34
N ASP A 239 -15.32 -19.71 5.66
CA ASP A 239 -16.28 -20.66 6.24
C ASP A 239 -15.70 -22.09 6.33
N GLY A 240 -14.39 -22.27 6.14
CA GLY A 240 -13.73 -23.60 6.09
C GLY A 240 -14.09 -24.46 4.86
N SER A 241 -14.94 -23.96 3.96
CA SER A 241 -15.53 -24.75 2.86
C SER A 241 -14.59 -25.11 1.71
N VAL A 242 -13.35 -24.64 1.77
CA VAL A 242 -12.24 -24.90 0.84
C VAL A 242 -11.80 -26.35 0.86
N GLY A 243 -11.97 -26.98 2.02
CA GLY A 243 -11.67 -28.37 2.25
C GLY A 243 -12.91 -29.25 2.36
N GLN A 244 -14.14 -28.73 2.29
CA GLN A 244 -15.31 -29.60 2.44
C GLN A 244 -15.84 -30.13 1.11
N ARG A 245 -15.96 -29.32 0.05
CA ARG A 245 -16.49 -29.83 -1.24
C ARG A 245 -15.47 -30.57 -2.10
N SER A 246 -14.22 -30.10 -2.14
CA SER A 246 -13.13 -30.73 -2.90
C SER A 246 -12.64 -32.04 -2.25
N MET A 247 -12.68 -32.14 -0.91
CA MET A 247 -12.12 -33.25 -0.14
C MET A 247 -13.12 -34.40 0.13
N GLN A 248 -14.42 -34.20 -0.17
CA GLN A 248 -15.48 -35.20 0.05
C GLN A 248 -15.65 -36.20 -1.10
N LEU A 249 -15.24 -35.87 -2.34
CA LEU A 249 -15.31 -36.82 -3.46
C LEU A 249 -14.26 -37.93 -3.31
N GLY A 250 -14.59 -39.17 -3.64
CA GLY A 250 -13.62 -40.28 -3.62
C GLY A 250 -13.24 -40.86 -2.26
N LYS A 251 -13.96 -40.54 -1.18
CA LYS A 251 -14.02 -41.49 -0.05
C LYS A 251 -14.79 -42.73 -0.53
N PRO A 252 -14.30 -43.96 -0.29
CA PRO A 252 -15.12 -45.14 -0.54
C PRO A 252 -16.43 -45.00 0.27
N TYR A 253 -17.57 -45.09 -0.41
CA TYR A 253 -18.88 -45.16 0.24
C TYR A 253 -18.97 -46.51 0.96
N GLU A 254 -18.68 -46.54 2.25
CA GLU A 254 -19.07 -47.69 3.08
C GLU A 254 -20.58 -47.64 3.30
N ALA A 255 -21.27 -48.74 2.98
CA ALA A 255 -22.73 -48.90 3.03
C ALA A 255 -23.34 -48.78 4.45
N ASN A 256 -22.53 -48.51 5.48
CA ASN A 256 -22.96 -48.42 6.87
C ASN A 256 -22.90 -46.98 7.37
N GLY A 257 -23.64 -46.06 6.75
CA GLY A 257 -24.42 -45.00 7.40
C GLY A 257 -23.81 -44.13 8.51
N GLN A 258 -22.50 -44.10 8.71
CA GLN A 258 -21.82 -43.22 9.64
C GLN A 258 -20.74 -42.50 8.85
N VAL A 259 -21.04 -41.24 8.54
CA VAL A 259 -20.01 -40.27 8.22
C VAL A 259 -19.06 -40.24 9.42
N ALA A 260 -18.01 -41.04 9.38
CA ALA A 260 -16.83 -40.82 10.18
C ALA A 260 -16.21 -39.53 9.64
N ALA A 261 -16.71 -38.40 10.16
CA ALA A 261 -15.87 -37.26 10.41
C ALA A 261 -14.60 -37.83 11.05
N MET A 262 -13.44 -37.59 10.43
CA MET A 262 -12.17 -38.03 11.00
C MET A 262 -12.11 -37.51 12.43
N SER A 263 -12.18 -38.43 13.39
CA SER A 263 -12.18 -38.11 14.79
C SER A 263 -10.76 -37.73 15.21
N ASN A 264 -10.61 -36.48 15.63
CA ASN A 264 -9.58 -35.96 16.51
C ASN A 264 -8.11 -36.03 16.02
N HIS A 265 -7.69 -34.99 15.31
CA HIS A 265 -6.51 -34.23 15.72
C HIS A 265 -6.72 -32.74 15.40
N GLU A 266 -7.01 -31.99 16.48
CA GLU A 266 -6.84 -30.55 16.64
C GLU A 266 -7.61 -29.63 15.68
N ASN A 267 -8.75 -29.09 16.16
CA ASN A 267 -9.28 -27.75 15.90
C ASN A 267 -8.62 -26.96 14.74
N GLU A 268 -8.79 -27.38 13.50
CA GLU A 268 -8.56 -26.52 12.33
C GLU A 268 -9.90 -25.85 11.96
N ASP A 269 -10.64 -25.37 12.97
CA ASP A 269 -11.65 -24.32 12.81
C ASP A 269 -10.92 -23.02 12.51
N LEU A 270 -10.40 -22.91 11.29
CA LEU A 270 -9.71 -21.73 10.82
C LEU A 270 -10.71 -20.73 10.25
N GLU A 271 -11.59 -20.20 11.11
CA GLU A 271 -12.34 -19.00 10.78
C GLU A 271 -11.34 -17.84 10.56
N GLY A 272 -11.24 -17.34 9.33
CA GLY A 272 -10.60 -16.06 9.01
C GLY A 272 -9.29 -16.08 8.20
N PHE A 273 -8.48 -15.03 8.39
CA PHE A 273 -7.33 -14.62 7.56
C PHE A 273 -6.07 -15.54 7.65
N GLY A 274 -6.17 -16.71 8.29
CA GLY A 274 -5.04 -17.57 8.70
C GLY A 274 -4.45 -18.50 7.65
N PHE A 275 -4.79 -18.35 6.36
CA PHE A 275 -4.35 -19.26 5.27
C PHE A 275 -2.85 -19.55 5.30
N GLY A 276 -2.00 -18.51 5.33
CA GLY A 276 -0.56 -18.71 5.26
C GLY A 276 0.02 -19.38 6.49
N LEU A 277 -0.58 -19.18 7.68
CA LEU A 277 -0.20 -19.89 8.90
C LEU A 277 -0.51 -21.39 8.78
N THR A 278 -1.66 -21.72 8.21
CA THR A 278 -2.12 -23.11 8.01
C THR A 278 -1.22 -23.85 7.04
N VAL A 279 -0.95 -23.26 5.87
CA VAL A 279 -0.02 -23.83 4.89
C VAL A 279 1.39 -23.94 5.45
N ALA A 280 1.87 -22.92 6.18
CA ALA A 280 3.18 -22.98 6.82
C ALA A 280 3.26 -24.07 7.89
N ASN A 281 2.20 -24.27 8.67
CA ASN A 281 2.11 -25.34 9.67
C ASN A 281 2.10 -26.73 9.02
N HIS A 282 1.39 -26.91 7.90
CA HIS A 282 1.43 -28.17 7.14
C HIS A 282 2.85 -28.47 6.62
N ILE A 283 3.52 -27.49 6.03
CA ILE A 283 4.91 -27.64 5.56
C ILE A 283 5.86 -27.94 6.72
N ARG A 284 5.71 -27.25 7.86
CA ARG A 284 6.52 -27.49 9.06
C ARG A 284 6.30 -28.89 9.64
N ALA A 285 5.08 -29.40 9.57
CA ALA A 285 4.72 -30.76 9.96
C ALA A 285 5.17 -31.83 8.95
N GLY A 286 5.77 -31.43 7.82
CA GLY A 286 6.15 -32.34 6.73
C GLY A 286 4.97 -32.86 5.90
N ARG A 287 3.77 -32.29 6.09
CA ARG A 287 2.55 -32.62 5.35
C ARG A 287 2.49 -31.79 4.07
N ASP A 288 3.18 -32.25 3.04
CA ASP A 288 3.20 -31.63 1.71
C ASP A 288 2.19 -32.29 0.74
N TRP A 289 2.20 -31.87 -0.53
CA TRP A 289 1.63 -32.69 -1.61
C TRP A 289 2.24 -34.10 -1.57
N PRO A 290 1.44 -35.18 -1.59
CA PRO A 290 0.05 -35.26 -2.05
C PRO A 290 -1.05 -35.20 -0.97
N GLU A 291 -0.72 -35.12 0.31
CA GLU A 291 -1.69 -35.23 1.41
C GLU A 291 -2.66 -34.03 1.47
N THR A 292 -2.14 -32.82 1.22
CA THR A 292 -2.92 -31.59 1.35
C THR A 292 -3.76 -31.25 0.13
N ILE A 293 -3.40 -31.77 -1.06
CA ILE A 293 -4.06 -31.51 -2.39
C ILE A 293 -4.15 -30.03 -2.78
N LEU A 294 -3.61 -29.14 -1.95
CA LEU A 294 -3.84 -27.72 -2.08
C LEU A 294 -3.11 -27.12 -3.29
N PHE A 295 -1.84 -27.53 -3.44
CA PHE A 295 -1.00 -27.17 -4.56
C PHE A 295 -0.54 -28.46 -5.26
N PRO A 296 -1.39 -29.09 -6.10
CA PRO A 296 -1.03 -30.32 -6.76
C PRO A 296 0.13 -30.14 -7.73
N ARG A 297 1.10 -31.05 -7.64
CA ARG A 297 2.25 -31.13 -8.55
C ARG A 297 2.00 -32.09 -9.71
N VAL A 298 1.03 -33.00 -9.53
CA VAL A 298 0.56 -33.95 -10.54
C VAL A 298 -0.97 -33.90 -10.55
N ALA A 299 -1.55 -33.84 -11.74
CA ALA A 299 -2.99 -33.85 -11.92
C ALA A 299 -3.35 -34.59 -13.22
N TYR A 300 -4.61 -34.98 -13.34
CA TYR A 300 -5.12 -35.76 -14.46
C TYR A 300 -5.99 -34.89 -15.37
N CYS A 301 -5.95 -35.19 -16.66
CA CYS A 301 -6.70 -34.48 -17.68
C CYS A 301 -7.38 -35.49 -18.59
N ARG A 302 -8.71 -35.44 -18.68
CA ARG A 302 -9.48 -36.28 -19.59
C ARG A 302 -9.75 -35.51 -20.87
N VAL A 303 -9.22 -35.99 -21.99
CA VAL A 303 -9.45 -35.44 -23.32
C VAL A 303 -10.55 -36.26 -24.00
N PRO A 304 -11.66 -35.64 -24.42
CA PRO A 304 -12.67 -36.33 -25.21
C PRO A 304 -12.02 -36.80 -26.52
N GLY A 305 -12.42 -37.97 -27.02
CA GLY A 305 -11.82 -38.54 -28.22
C GLY A 305 -11.90 -37.59 -29.41
N ILE A 306 -10.82 -37.52 -30.19
CA ILE A 306 -10.91 -36.96 -31.55
C ILE A 306 -11.95 -37.80 -32.30
N ARG A 307 -12.88 -37.14 -33.00
CA ARG A 307 -13.94 -37.81 -33.77
C ARG A 307 -13.34 -38.69 -34.86
N LEU A 308 -13.05 -39.93 -34.53
CA LEU A 308 -12.75 -41.01 -35.46
C LEU A 308 -14.08 -41.69 -35.81
N VAL A 309 -14.23 -42.11 -37.08
CA VAL A 309 -15.47 -42.73 -37.55
C VAL A 309 -15.75 -44.00 -36.74
N GLY A 310 -16.84 -44.01 -35.97
CA GLY A 310 -17.40 -45.22 -35.34
C GLY A 310 -17.20 -45.40 -33.83
N ALA A 311 -16.35 -44.63 -33.13
CA ALA A 311 -16.23 -44.70 -31.67
C ALA A 311 -15.60 -43.42 -31.05
N GLU A 312 -16.19 -42.92 -29.94
CA GLU A 312 -15.63 -41.85 -29.12
C GLU A 312 -14.77 -42.43 -27.99
N ASN A 313 -13.46 -42.58 -28.21
CA ASN A 313 -12.54 -43.03 -27.17
C ASN A 313 -11.94 -41.83 -26.42
N ALA A 314 -12.30 -41.64 -25.16
CA ALA A 314 -11.67 -40.63 -24.31
C ALA A 314 -10.30 -41.10 -23.82
N TYR A 315 -9.32 -40.21 -23.82
CA TYR A 315 -7.97 -40.46 -23.32
C TYR A 315 -7.77 -39.72 -22.01
N THR A 316 -7.10 -40.35 -21.05
CA THR A 316 -6.71 -39.67 -19.82
C THR A 316 -5.20 -39.54 -19.73
N ALA A 317 -4.73 -38.32 -19.52
CA ALA A 317 -3.33 -37.98 -19.38
C ALA A 317 -2.99 -37.65 -17.93
N GLN A 318 -1.80 -38.06 -17.52
CA GLN A 318 -1.18 -37.63 -16.27
C GLN A 318 -0.25 -36.46 -16.56
N CYS A 319 -0.50 -35.31 -15.94
CA CYS A 319 0.23 -34.09 -16.19
C CYS A 319 1.00 -33.64 -14.94
N ALA A 320 2.26 -33.25 -15.11
CA ALA A 320 3.05 -32.59 -14.09
C ALA A 320 2.89 -31.06 -14.20
N LEU A 321 2.70 -30.38 -13.06
CA LEU A 321 2.47 -28.93 -12.95
C LEU A 321 3.57 -28.25 -12.11
N PRO A 322 4.80 -28.07 -12.66
CA PRO A 322 5.88 -27.41 -11.93
C PRO A 322 5.56 -25.96 -11.55
N ILE A 323 4.69 -25.28 -12.31
CA ILE A 323 4.24 -23.91 -12.02
C ILE A 323 3.65 -23.80 -10.62
N ASN A 324 3.01 -24.87 -10.13
CA ASN A 324 2.31 -24.82 -8.88
C ASN A 324 3.25 -24.87 -7.66
N MET A 325 4.41 -25.51 -7.81
CA MET A 325 5.47 -25.46 -6.80
C MET A 325 5.98 -24.03 -6.62
N LEU A 326 6.08 -23.27 -7.70
CA LEU A 326 6.48 -21.86 -7.66
C LEU A 326 5.39 -21.01 -6.98
N ASN A 327 4.12 -21.19 -7.39
CA ASN A 327 2.98 -20.46 -6.84
C ASN A 327 2.83 -20.68 -5.34
N GLU A 328 2.97 -21.91 -4.86
CA GLU A 328 2.96 -22.26 -3.43
C GLU A 328 3.93 -21.36 -2.64
N LYS A 329 5.20 -21.28 -3.07
CA LYS A 329 6.23 -20.49 -2.36
C LYS A 329 6.01 -18.99 -2.48
N ILE A 330 5.57 -18.51 -3.64
CA ILE A 330 5.27 -17.08 -3.86
C ILE A 330 4.13 -16.62 -2.94
N TYR A 331 3.02 -17.36 -2.88
CA TYR A 331 1.86 -16.96 -2.07
C TYR A 331 2.13 -17.05 -0.57
N ILE A 332 2.90 -18.04 -0.11
CA ILE A 332 3.33 -18.11 1.29
C ILE A 332 4.19 -16.88 1.64
N PHE A 333 5.18 -16.56 0.80
CA PHE A 333 6.03 -15.38 1.00
C PHE A 333 5.19 -14.09 1.08
N PHE A 334 4.30 -13.86 0.11
CA PHE A 334 3.46 -12.66 0.10
C PHE A 334 2.50 -12.59 1.28
N TRP A 335 1.96 -13.71 1.75
CA TRP A 335 1.09 -13.70 2.92
C TRP A 335 1.83 -13.17 4.17
N PHE A 336 2.99 -13.74 4.50
CA PHE A 336 3.79 -13.27 5.64
C PHE A 336 4.28 -11.84 5.46
N TRP A 337 4.70 -11.49 4.23
CA TRP A 337 5.14 -10.15 3.90
C TRP A 337 4.03 -9.11 4.10
N ILE A 338 2.82 -9.37 3.61
CA ILE A 338 1.67 -8.46 3.77
C ILE A 338 1.23 -8.37 5.23
N CYS A 339 1.24 -9.47 6.00
CA CYS A 339 0.99 -9.40 7.44
C CYS A 339 2.00 -8.48 8.16
N PHE A 340 3.28 -8.57 7.81
CA PHE A 340 4.30 -7.66 8.30
C PHE A 340 4.03 -6.20 7.88
N LEU A 341 3.64 -5.95 6.63
CA LEU A 341 3.26 -4.60 6.16
C LEU A 341 2.08 -4.02 6.93
N ILE A 342 1.05 -4.81 7.20
CA ILE A 342 -0.12 -4.40 7.98
C ILE A 342 0.33 -3.97 9.37
N ALA A 343 1.14 -4.80 10.04
CA ALA A 343 1.67 -4.48 11.37
C ALA A 343 2.53 -3.19 11.36
N ALA A 344 3.44 -3.05 10.40
CA ALA A 344 4.27 -1.87 10.24
C ALA A 344 3.44 -0.61 9.95
N SER A 345 2.39 -0.72 9.12
CA SER A 345 1.49 0.37 8.75
C SER A 345 0.60 0.81 9.91
N ILE A 346 0.07 -0.13 10.69
CA ILE A 346 -0.66 0.16 11.92
C ILE A 346 0.24 0.87 12.92
N PHE A 347 1.46 0.35 13.15
CA PHE A 347 2.42 0.98 14.05
C PHE A 347 2.76 2.42 13.61
N SER A 348 3.02 2.62 12.31
CA SER A 348 3.22 3.93 11.69
C SER A 348 2.02 4.87 11.93
N LEU A 349 0.80 4.41 11.67
CA LEU A 349 -0.43 5.19 11.87
C LEU A 349 -0.57 5.62 13.34
N VAL A 350 -0.37 4.69 14.28
CA VAL A 350 -0.43 4.97 15.72
C VAL A 350 0.64 6.00 16.11
N LEU A 351 1.88 5.85 15.63
CA LEU A 351 2.93 6.83 15.89
C LEU A 351 2.57 8.23 15.37
N TRP A 352 2.01 8.33 14.17
CA TRP A 352 1.57 9.61 13.60
C TRP A 352 0.40 10.23 14.37
N LEU A 353 -0.58 9.42 14.77
CA LEU A 353 -1.67 9.87 15.64
C LEU A 353 -1.13 10.41 16.97
N ILE A 354 -0.24 9.68 17.64
CA ILE A 354 0.40 10.13 18.89
C ILE A 354 1.18 11.44 18.68
N ARG A 355 1.94 11.56 17.58
CA ARG A 355 2.79 12.73 17.28
C ARG A 355 1.99 14.00 16.96
N MET A 356 0.79 13.85 16.38
CA MET A 356 -0.03 14.98 15.90
C MET A 356 -1.19 15.35 16.83
N VAL A 357 -1.81 14.37 17.51
CA VAL A 357 -2.95 14.58 18.43
C VAL A 357 -2.47 15.14 19.77
N ILE A 358 -1.35 14.61 20.30
CA ILE A 358 -0.86 15.00 21.63
C ILE A 358 -0.16 16.36 21.55
N ALA A 359 -0.87 17.43 21.94
CA ALA A 359 -0.39 18.80 21.94
C ALA A 359 0.98 19.00 22.63
N PRO A 360 1.26 18.47 23.85
CA PRO A 360 2.57 18.67 24.48
C PRO A 360 3.71 18.06 23.66
N ARG A 361 3.55 16.83 23.15
CA ARG A 361 4.57 16.18 22.30
C ARG A 361 4.80 16.89 20.96
N ARG A 362 3.75 17.48 20.40
CA ARG A 362 3.84 18.31 19.19
C ARG A 362 4.70 19.53 19.44
N LYS A 363 4.42 20.25 20.52
CA LYS A 363 5.12 21.48 20.89
C LYS A 363 6.56 21.22 21.33
N ASP A 364 6.77 20.19 22.15
CA ASP A 364 8.11 19.82 22.64
C ASP A 364 9.08 19.46 21.52
N PHE A 365 8.57 18.86 20.42
CA PHE A 365 9.39 18.57 19.24
C PHE A 365 9.99 19.85 18.63
N ILE A 366 9.19 20.89 18.42
CA ILE A 366 9.68 22.17 17.88
C ILE A 366 10.55 22.91 18.92
N LYS A 367 10.10 22.94 20.19
CA LYS A 367 10.85 23.56 21.29
C LYS A 367 12.22 22.92 21.49
N ARG A 368 12.41 21.64 21.15
CA ARG A 368 13.71 20.97 21.19
C ARG A 368 14.70 21.59 20.20
N PHE A 369 14.29 21.85 18.96
CA PHE A 369 15.17 22.46 17.96
C PHE A 369 15.56 23.89 18.33
N LEU A 370 14.61 24.67 18.84
CA LEU A 370 14.83 26.05 19.26
C LEU A 370 15.76 26.14 20.49
N ARG A 371 15.69 25.17 21.42
CA ARG A 371 16.59 25.11 22.59
C ARG A 371 18.04 24.79 22.23
N ILE A 372 18.27 23.92 21.25
CA ILE A 372 19.63 23.46 20.88
C ILE A 372 20.50 24.61 20.35
N LYS A 373 19.91 25.63 19.73
CA LYS A 373 20.63 26.75 19.11
C LYS A 373 20.74 28.02 19.97
N GLY A 374 20.20 28.02 21.20
CA GLY A 374 20.42 29.11 22.17
C GLY A 374 19.86 30.48 21.73
N ILE A 375 18.56 30.57 21.48
CA ILE A 375 17.91 31.78 20.94
C ILE A 375 17.80 32.89 21.98
N ARG A 376 17.97 34.15 21.53
CA ARG A 376 17.75 35.40 22.28
C ARG A 376 16.27 35.79 22.27
N SER A 377 15.71 36.13 23.43
CA SER A 377 14.32 36.61 23.56
C SER A 377 14.11 38.02 23.00
N ARG A 378 12.83 38.32 22.73
CA ARG A 378 12.23 39.60 22.27
C ARG A 378 12.71 40.83 23.06
N THR A 379 13.16 40.67 24.29
CA THR A 379 13.52 41.75 25.22
C THR A 379 14.89 41.57 25.90
N GLY A 380 15.71 40.59 25.47
CA GLY A 380 16.97 40.27 26.16
C GLY A 380 16.82 39.58 27.52
N ALA A 381 15.59 39.31 27.98
CA ALA A 381 15.28 38.46 29.12
C ALA A 381 15.19 36.97 28.73
N GLU A 382 15.09 36.04 29.68
CA GLU A 382 14.87 34.62 29.36
C GLU A 382 13.54 34.41 28.60
N ILE A 383 13.56 33.55 27.58
CA ILE A 383 12.37 33.24 26.74
C ILE A 383 11.30 32.55 27.60
N THR A 384 10.09 33.12 27.63
CA THR A 384 8.95 32.50 28.31
C THR A 384 8.41 31.35 27.47
N ARG A 385 7.99 30.24 28.10
CA ARG A 385 7.37 29.09 27.39
C ARG A 385 6.13 29.48 26.59
N ALA A 386 5.44 30.55 26.98
CA ALA A 386 4.23 31.06 26.36
C ALA A 386 4.48 31.66 24.97
N ASP A 387 5.55 32.44 24.79
CA ASP A 387 5.88 33.08 23.50
C ASP A 387 6.19 32.03 22.42
N LEU A 388 6.85 30.93 22.81
CA LEU A 388 7.09 29.78 21.94
C LEU A 388 5.81 29.01 21.60
N ASP A 389 4.84 28.99 22.50
CA ASP A 389 3.56 28.33 22.25
C ASP A 389 2.69 29.12 21.26
N GLU A 390 2.75 30.46 21.30
CA GLU A 390 2.10 31.34 20.32
C GLU A 390 2.67 31.13 18.92
N PHE A 391 4.01 31.12 18.77
CA PHE A 391 4.67 30.80 17.49
C PHE A 391 4.21 29.44 16.94
N ILE A 392 4.14 28.41 17.77
CA ILE A 392 3.79 27.05 17.31
C ILE A 392 2.30 26.95 16.93
N ASP A 393 1.39 27.50 17.73
CA ASP A 393 -0.04 27.31 17.52
C ASP A 393 -0.63 28.30 16.49
N ASP A 394 -0.18 29.56 16.47
CA ASP A 394 -0.78 30.60 15.61
C ASP A 394 -0.02 30.80 14.29
N TYR A 395 1.32 30.81 14.33
CA TYR A 395 2.14 30.98 13.14
C TYR A 395 2.34 29.66 12.38
N LEU A 396 2.93 28.64 13.02
CA LEU A 396 3.27 27.38 12.35
C LEU A 396 2.06 26.44 12.16
N ARG A 397 1.11 26.43 13.11
CA ARG A 397 -0.10 25.59 13.09
C ARG A 397 0.22 24.08 13.00
N ARG A 398 -0.82 23.24 12.88
CA ARG A 398 -0.64 21.77 12.85
C ARG A 398 0.00 21.29 11.54
N ASP A 399 -0.41 21.84 10.41
CA ASP A 399 0.14 21.48 9.09
C ASP A 399 1.62 21.89 8.97
N GLY A 400 2.04 23.06 9.48
CA GLY A 400 3.46 23.44 9.49
C GLY A 400 4.31 22.54 10.38
N VAL A 401 3.81 22.16 11.57
CA VAL A 401 4.53 21.17 12.41
C VAL A 401 4.64 19.82 11.70
N PHE A 402 3.62 19.41 10.96
CA PHE A 402 3.67 18.21 10.14
C PHE A 402 4.73 18.29 9.04
N LEU A 403 4.80 19.41 8.30
CA LEU A 403 5.82 19.64 7.28
C LEU A 403 7.23 19.60 7.86
N ILE A 404 7.46 20.25 9.01
CA ILE A 404 8.77 20.24 9.69
C ILE A 404 9.13 18.82 10.17
N ARG A 405 8.16 18.03 10.66
CA ARG A 405 8.40 16.61 10.97
C ARG A 405 8.78 15.81 9.73
N MET A 406 8.12 16.09 8.60
CA MET A 406 8.39 15.43 7.34
C MET A 406 9.78 15.78 6.79
N LEU A 407 10.19 17.03 6.93
CA LEU A 407 11.56 17.49 6.66
C LEU A 407 12.58 16.80 7.56
N ALA A 408 12.32 16.66 8.85
CA ALA A 408 13.22 15.98 9.79
C ALA A 408 13.45 14.50 9.40
N ILE A 409 12.39 13.79 8.99
CA ILE A 409 12.49 12.38 8.59
C ILE A 409 13.29 12.21 7.29
N ASN A 410 13.20 13.16 6.35
CA ASN A 410 13.78 13.02 5.01
C ASN A 410 15.14 13.72 4.83
N ALA A 411 15.31 14.93 5.37
CA ALA A 411 16.53 15.74 5.28
C ALA A 411 17.38 15.71 6.56
N GLY A 412 16.85 15.17 7.66
CA GLY A 412 17.53 15.03 8.95
C GLY A 412 17.30 16.19 9.92
N ASP A 413 17.58 15.92 11.20
CA ASP A 413 17.33 16.83 12.32
C ASP A 413 18.19 18.11 12.27
N VAL A 414 19.44 18.02 11.78
CA VAL A 414 20.38 19.15 11.78
C VAL A 414 19.89 20.26 10.85
N ILE A 415 19.54 19.93 9.60
CA ILE A 415 19.06 20.91 8.62
C ILE A 415 17.71 21.45 9.02
N THR A 416 16.83 20.58 9.52
CA THR A 416 15.52 21.00 10.00
C THR A 416 15.65 22.00 11.15
N SER A 417 16.65 21.83 12.04
CA SER A 417 16.93 22.82 13.08
C SER A 417 17.35 24.18 12.51
N GLU A 418 18.13 24.23 11.42
CA GLU A 418 18.52 25.50 10.78
C GLU A 418 17.31 26.17 10.12
N ILE A 419 16.42 25.40 9.49
CA ILE A 419 15.18 25.89 8.88
C ILE A 419 14.24 26.46 9.95
N VAL A 420 13.97 25.70 11.02
CA VAL A 420 13.11 26.12 12.14
C VAL A 420 13.60 27.44 12.77
N MET A 421 14.91 27.60 12.87
CA MET A 421 15.53 28.83 13.37
C MET A 421 15.30 30.01 12.45
N SER A 422 15.53 29.84 11.15
CA SER A 422 15.28 30.88 10.15
C SER A 422 13.81 31.33 10.16
N LEU A 423 12.87 30.39 10.30
CA LEU A 423 11.43 30.69 10.42
C LEU A 423 11.11 31.52 11.69
N TYR A 424 11.78 31.21 12.81
CA TYR A 424 11.56 31.94 14.05
C TYR A 424 12.14 33.35 13.99
N GLU A 425 13.31 33.53 13.39
CA GLU A 425 13.93 34.85 13.17
C GLU A 425 13.01 35.73 12.30
N HIS A 426 12.51 35.20 11.18
CA HIS A 426 11.55 35.91 10.32
C HIS A 426 10.24 36.25 11.04
N TYR A 427 9.70 35.34 11.86
CA TYR A 427 8.51 35.61 12.67
C TYR A 427 8.71 36.79 13.63
N ILE A 428 9.85 36.84 14.31
CA ILE A 428 10.20 37.91 15.24
C ILE A 428 10.39 39.24 14.51
N ASP A 429 11.09 39.25 13.37
CA ASP A 429 11.28 40.44 12.54
C ASP A 429 9.93 41.00 12.02
N ASN A 430 9.03 40.11 11.61
CA ASN A 430 7.68 40.48 11.19
C ASN A 430 6.87 41.11 12.34
N ILE A 431 7.00 40.62 13.57
CA ILE A 431 6.34 41.25 14.74
C ILE A 431 6.93 42.64 15.01
N PHE A 432 8.27 42.77 14.99
CA PHE A 432 8.92 44.06 15.24
C PHE A 432 8.59 45.12 14.19
N SER A 433 8.43 44.73 12.92
CA SER A 433 8.02 45.67 11.86
C SER A 433 6.58 46.18 12.06
N VAL A 434 5.67 45.34 12.57
CA VAL A 434 4.30 45.75 12.89
C VAL A 434 4.27 46.70 14.09
N ASP A 435 5.00 46.40 15.17
CA ASP A 435 5.06 47.24 16.37
C ASP A 435 5.71 48.62 16.13
N ASN A 436 6.63 48.73 15.15
CA ASN A 436 7.28 49.99 14.79
C ASN A 436 6.45 50.88 13.84
N THR A 437 5.27 50.44 13.41
CA THR A 437 4.38 51.26 12.59
C THR A 437 3.59 52.20 13.50
N PRO A 438 3.79 53.54 13.45
CA PRO A 438 3.05 54.45 14.31
C PRO A 438 1.56 54.36 13.97
N GLN A 439 0.74 54.21 15.01
CA GLN A 439 -0.72 54.20 14.95
C GLN A 439 -1.26 55.52 14.37
N LYS A 440 -1.23 55.67 13.05
CA LYS A 440 -1.86 56.74 12.29
C LYS A 440 -2.60 56.12 11.12
N SER A 441 -3.92 56.35 11.09
CA SER A 441 -4.89 55.97 10.04
C SER A 441 -5.35 54.49 9.97
N LEU A 442 -6.10 54.07 10.98
CA LEU A 442 -7.19 53.09 10.82
C LEU A 442 -8.52 53.77 11.13
N GLU A 443 -8.80 54.88 10.47
CA GLU A 443 -10.16 55.36 10.26
C GLU A 443 -10.51 54.96 8.82
N LYS A 444 -11.31 53.91 8.68
CA LYS A 444 -11.84 53.50 7.37
C LYS A 444 -12.78 54.62 6.90
N GLU A 445 -12.39 55.35 5.87
CA GLU A 445 -13.34 56.19 5.13
C GLU A 445 -14.51 55.30 4.65
N PRO A 446 -15.78 55.68 4.89
CA PRO A 446 -16.91 54.97 4.33
C PRO A 446 -16.87 55.08 2.81
N LEU A 447 -16.99 53.94 2.13
CA LEU A 447 -17.23 53.84 0.69
C LEU A 447 -18.37 54.78 0.29
N LYS A 448 -18.07 55.81 -0.50
CA LYS A 448 -19.09 56.60 -1.19
C LYS A 448 -19.89 55.69 -2.11
N GLU A 449 -21.19 55.59 -1.88
CA GLU A 449 -22.14 55.05 -2.85
C GLU A 449 -22.11 55.94 -4.10
N GLY A 450 -21.36 55.52 -5.10
CA GLY A 450 -21.37 56.11 -6.43
C GLY A 450 -22.64 55.70 -7.16
N SER A 451 -23.64 56.57 -7.11
CA SER A 451 -24.74 56.63 -8.06
C SER A 451 -24.23 56.76 -9.50
N GLY A 452 -24.81 55.98 -10.42
CA GLY A 452 -24.79 56.31 -11.85
C GLY A 452 -24.26 55.19 -12.75
N ILE A 453 -25.18 54.47 -13.38
CA ILE A 453 -24.95 53.67 -14.58
C ILE A 453 -24.58 54.62 -15.74
N PRO A 454 -23.46 54.45 -16.45
CA PRO A 454 -23.28 55.05 -17.77
C PRO A 454 -23.75 54.08 -18.87
N PRO A 455 -24.54 54.54 -19.85
CA PRO A 455 -24.93 53.76 -21.01
C PRO A 455 -23.83 53.80 -22.09
N ASN A 456 -23.91 52.83 -23.00
CA ASN A 456 -23.26 52.79 -24.32
C ASN A 456 -21.85 52.19 -24.39
N TYR A 457 -21.81 50.91 -24.75
CA TYR A 457 -21.05 50.47 -25.93
C TYR A 457 -22.01 49.64 -26.79
N VAL A 458 -22.13 50.07 -28.06
CA VAL A 458 -22.82 49.38 -29.16
C VAL A 458 -22.12 48.08 -29.49
#